data_AF-W5UAI7-F1
#
_entry.id   AF-W5UAI7-F1
#
_cell.length_a   1.000
_cell.length_b   1.000
_cell.length_c   1.000
_cell.angle_alpha   90.00
_cell.angle_beta   90.00
_cell.angle_gamma   90.00
#
_symmetry.space_group_name_H-M   'P 1'
#
loop_
_entity.id
_entity.type
_entity.pdbx_description
1 polymer ?
#
loop_
_entity_poly.entity_id
_entity_poly.type
_entity_poly.pdbx_seq_one_letter_code
_entity_poly.pdbx_strand_id
1 'polypeptide(L)'
;MEVSGMELWLCVLIAATNAALLMVRWSRSHLSWSVVLVVVEVILCYWISNGSVAAILLSASCGCCVIHFTAGRKEDILPVQGKAVLITGCDSGFGYNLAKILDKAGIKVYAGVLEEFGPGAQRLREVSSAQLTILQMDITDVNQISEAHKLIKSQIGEAGLWGLVNNAGVLGHTCDGELLPMRILRKIMNVNFIAGVEVTKVFLPLIRQAQGRIVCVSSMSGEVPFPGFAAYGASKAAVLSYYGALRQELSRWGIKVVIVQPGGFKTNILGNQEDWIKIQKEILSTQPREVIDVYGEEYICSMQHRLSNMTAHACTDFKPVLDDLQHALLSEKPRPFYHPGHNAWAIPVLQRICPTLLFDAIFAQIFPLTSSAQ
;
A
#
# COMPACT_ATOMS: atom_id res chain seq x y z
N MET A 1 23.68 4.84 49.21
CA MET A 1 24.51 4.29 48.12
C MET A 1 25.08 5.48 47.38
N GLU A 2 26.35 5.80 47.64
CA GLU A 2 27.06 6.87 46.94
C GLU A 2 27.38 6.39 45.53
N VAL A 3 26.73 7.00 44.54
CA VAL A 3 27.14 6.89 43.14
C VAL A 3 28.54 7.49 43.06
N SER A 4 29.54 6.72 42.60
CA SER A 4 30.90 7.25 42.55
C SER A 4 30.94 8.44 41.59
N GLY A 5 31.70 9.50 41.90
CA GLY A 5 31.72 10.72 41.08
C GLY A 5 32.00 10.46 39.59
N MET A 6 32.73 9.38 39.29
CA MET A 6 33.04 8.94 37.93
C MET A 6 31.83 8.41 37.15
N GLU A 7 30.87 7.75 37.81
CA GLU A 7 29.62 7.28 37.20
C GLU A 7 28.71 8.45 36.81
N LEU A 8 28.70 9.51 37.63
CA LEU A 8 27.93 10.72 37.35
C LEU A 8 28.46 11.45 36.11
N TRP A 9 29.79 11.55 35.96
CA TRP A 9 30.42 12.16 34.79
C TRP A 9 30.16 11.36 33.51
N LEU A 10 30.12 10.02 33.59
CA LEU A 10 29.79 9.18 32.44
C LEU A 10 28.34 9.40 31.97
N CYS A 11 27.39 9.46 32.91
CA CYS A 11 25.99 9.75 32.61
C CYS A 11 25.81 11.14 31.99
N VAL A 12 26.51 12.16 32.50
CA VAL A 12 26.48 13.51 31.94
C VAL A 12 27.08 13.56 30.53
N LEU A 13 28.18 12.83 30.29
CA LEU A 13 28.80 12.74 28.96
C LEU A 13 27.86 12.06 27.96
N ILE A 14 27.22 10.95 28.33
CA ILE A 14 26.25 10.24 27.47
C ILE A 14 25.02 11.11 27.18
N ALA A 15 24.45 11.77 28.21
CA ALA A 15 23.34 12.69 28.03
C ALA A 15 23.70 13.87 27.13
N ALA A 16 24.90 14.43 27.27
CA ALA A 16 25.39 15.51 26.43
C ALA A 16 25.63 15.05 24.97
N THR A 17 26.12 13.82 24.78
CA THR A 17 26.34 13.25 23.44
C THR A 17 25.01 12.97 22.73
N ASN A 18 24.03 12.40 23.45
CA ASN A 18 22.67 12.18 22.95
C ASN A 18 21.95 13.50 22.66
N ALA A 19 22.11 14.53 23.49
CA ALA A 19 21.58 15.87 23.25
C ALA A 19 22.23 16.57 22.04
N ALA A 20 23.55 16.45 21.87
CA ALA A 20 24.27 16.97 20.71
C ALA A 20 23.83 16.28 19.41
N LEU A 21 23.58 14.96 19.45
CA LEU A 21 23.06 14.19 18.32
C LEU A 21 21.61 14.55 17.98
N LEU A 22 20.78 14.89 18.97
CA LEU A 22 19.41 15.41 18.75
C LEU A 22 19.39 16.78 18.07
N MET A 23 20.37 17.64 18.35
CA MET A 23 20.48 18.97 17.71
C MET A 23 20.98 18.90 16.26
N VAL A 24 21.58 17.78 15.87
CA VAL A 24 22.24 17.61 14.59
C VAL A 24 21.32 16.83 13.62
N ARG A 25 20.54 17.55 12.80
CA ARG A 25 19.57 16.99 11.83
C ARG A 25 20.28 16.19 10.71
N TRP A 26 20.51 14.90 10.91
CA TRP A 26 21.25 14.06 9.96
C TRP A 26 20.38 13.09 9.14
N SER A 27 20.85 12.81 7.92
CA SER A 27 20.11 12.06 6.87
C SER A 27 20.13 10.53 7.06
N ARG A 28 19.30 9.83 6.29
CA ARG A 28 18.92 8.41 6.45
C ARG A 28 20.04 7.36 6.31
N SER A 29 21.27 7.73 5.96
CA SER A 29 22.40 6.79 5.75
C SER A 29 22.95 6.14 7.03
N HIS A 30 22.42 6.48 8.21
CA HIS A 30 23.03 6.10 9.48
C HIS A 30 22.08 5.39 10.46
N LEU A 31 21.04 4.69 9.94
CA LEU A 31 20.28 3.69 10.69
C LEU A 31 21.21 2.66 11.37
N SER A 32 22.36 2.38 10.75
CA SER A 32 23.41 1.53 11.30
C SER A 32 24.04 2.11 12.57
N TRP A 33 24.22 3.43 12.67
CA TRP A 33 24.90 4.05 13.82
C TRP A 33 24.00 4.21 15.04
N SER A 34 22.71 4.49 14.84
CA SER A 34 21.75 4.52 15.97
C SER A 34 21.51 3.12 16.55
N VAL A 35 21.46 2.07 15.73
CA VAL A 35 21.41 0.69 16.21
C VAL A 35 22.73 0.29 16.89
N VAL A 36 23.89 0.66 16.31
CA VAL A 36 25.21 0.43 16.96
C VAL A 36 25.31 1.16 18.29
N LEU A 37 24.79 2.38 18.41
CA LEU A 37 24.77 3.15 19.65
C LEU A 37 23.88 2.50 20.71
N VAL A 38 22.67 2.03 20.34
CA VAL A 38 21.80 1.28 21.25
C VAL A 38 22.46 -0.02 21.71
N VAL A 39 23.17 -0.74 20.81
CA VAL A 39 23.91 -1.96 21.15
C VAL A 39 25.10 -1.66 22.07
N VAL A 40 25.86 -0.59 21.81
CA VAL A 40 26.98 -0.15 22.66
C VAL A 40 26.46 0.33 24.02
N GLU A 41 25.33 1.05 24.07
CA GLU A 41 24.67 1.46 25.32
C GLU A 41 24.18 0.24 26.11
N VAL A 42 23.58 -0.76 25.46
CA VAL A 42 23.16 -2.02 26.12
C VAL A 42 24.36 -2.78 26.67
N ILE A 43 25.46 -2.85 25.93
CA ILE A 43 26.72 -3.47 26.40
C ILE A 43 27.26 -2.69 27.60
N LEU A 44 27.37 -1.37 27.53
CA LEU A 44 27.86 -0.54 28.65
C LEU A 44 26.95 -0.60 29.88
N CYS A 45 25.63 -0.69 29.69
CA CYS A 45 24.65 -0.90 30.74
C CYS A 45 24.77 -2.28 31.41
N TYR A 46 25.24 -3.29 30.68
CA TYR A 46 25.55 -4.61 31.24
C TYR A 46 26.82 -4.57 32.12
N TRP A 47 27.77 -3.69 31.82
CA TRP A 47 29.00 -3.53 32.60
C TRP A 47 28.86 -2.61 33.82
N ILE A 48 27.92 -1.65 33.81
CA ILE A 48 27.67 -0.70 34.91
C ILE A 48 26.54 -1.26 35.78
N SER A 49 26.91 -1.98 36.84
CA SER A 49 26.13 -2.93 37.63
C SER A 49 24.95 -2.40 38.47
N ASN A 50 24.27 -1.32 38.09
CA ASN A 50 23.06 -0.85 38.77
C ASN A 50 21.90 -0.79 37.78
N GLY A 51 21.03 -1.82 37.82
CA GLY A 51 19.93 -2.04 36.88
C GLY A 51 18.98 -0.84 36.69
N SER A 52 18.89 0.06 37.67
CA SER A 52 18.09 1.28 37.59
C SER A 52 18.65 2.32 36.60
N VAL A 53 19.97 2.48 36.52
CA VAL A 53 20.63 3.45 35.62
C VAL A 53 20.59 2.94 34.19
N ALA A 54 20.82 1.63 34.00
CA ALA A 54 20.68 0.95 32.73
C ALA A 54 19.27 1.11 32.14
N ALA A 55 18.23 0.90 32.95
CA ALA A 55 16.84 1.04 32.53
C ALA A 55 16.49 2.48 32.10
N ILE A 56 17.00 3.49 32.82
CA ILE A 56 16.78 4.90 32.48
C ILE A 56 17.45 5.24 31.14
N LEU A 57 18.69 4.83 30.93
CA LEU A 57 19.41 5.09 29.67
C LEU A 57 18.74 4.40 28.47
N LEU A 58 18.33 3.13 28.62
CA LEU A 58 17.55 2.41 27.61
C LEU A 58 16.22 3.09 27.31
N SER A 59 15.49 3.54 28.33
CA SER A 59 14.20 4.22 28.16
C SER A 59 14.36 5.59 27.48
N ALA A 60 15.42 6.34 27.79
CA ALA A 60 15.72 7.62 27.17
C ALA A 60 16.16 7.44 25.70
N SER A 61 16.97 6.41 25.41
CA SER A 61 17.40 6.06 24.05
C SER A 61 16.21 5.62 23.19
N CYS A 62 15.35 4.73 23.71
CA CYS A 62 14.08 4.37 23.09
C CYS A 62 13.17 5.59 22.88
N GLY A 63 13.05 6.47 23.88
CA GLY A 63 12.30 7.72 23.78
C GLY A 63 12.85 8.67 22.71
N CYS A 64 14.17 8.79 22.58
CA CYS A 64 14.82 9.60 21.55
C CYS A 64 14.65 9.00 20.16
N CYS A 65 14.72 7.67 20.02
CA CYS A 65 14.37 6.99 18.78
C CYS A 65 12.91 7.25 18.41
N VAL A 66 11.98 7.07 19.35
CA VAL A 66 10.55 7.34 19.14
C VAL A 66 10.32 8.81 18.77
N ILE A 67 10.96 9.76 19.44
CA ILE A 67 10.87 11.19 19.09
C ILE A 67 11.49 11.45 17.72
N HIS A 68 12.62 10.84 17.35
CA HIS A 68 13.19 11.01 16.00
C HIS A 68 12.30 10.39 14.90
N PHE A 69 11.62 9.29 15.21
CA PHE A 69 10.67 8.63 14.30
C PHE A 69 9.32 9.36 14.22
N THR A 70 8.89 10.02 15.30
CA THR A 70 7.57 10.70 15.38
C THR A 70 7.65 12.22 15.19
N ALA A 71 8.80 12.85 15.40
CA ALA A 71 9.05 14.26 15.08
C ALA A 71 9.05 14.38 13.55
N GLY A 72 7.88 14.72 13.03
CA GLY A 72 7.63 14.87 11.61
C GLY A 72 8.72 15.71 10.95
N ARG A 73 9.43 15.12 9.99
CA ARG A 73 10.26 15.91 9.09
C ARG A 73 9.32 16.82 8.33
N LYS A 74 9.67 18.10 8.23
CA LYS A 74 9.04 18.99 7.25
C LYS A 74 9.41 18.42 5.88
N GLU A 75 8.47 17.71 5.26
CA GLU A 75 8.69 17.06 3.97
C GLU A 75 8.44 18.12 2.88
N ASP A 76 9.51 18.46 2.13
CA ASP A 76 9.42 19.44 1.05
C ASP A 76 8.58 18.88 -0.10
N ILE A 77 7.58 19.66 -0.55
CA ILE A 77 6.69 19.30 -1.65
C ILE A 77 7.21 19.95 -2.93
N LEU A 78 7.41 19.13 -3.96
CA LEU A 78 7.85 19.58 -5.27
C LEU A 78 6.74 20.36 -5.98
N PRO A 79 7.08 21.37 -6.80
CA PRO A 79 6.10 22.17 -7.52
C PRO A 79 5.25 21.31 -8.46
N VAL A 80 3.98 21.68 -8.64
CA VAL A 80 3.00 20.94 -9.45
C VAL A 80 3.05 21.28 -10.94
N GLN A 81 3.53 22.48 -11.28
CA GLN A 81 3.52 23.01 -12.64
C GLN A 81 4.33 22.13 -13.61
N GLY A 82 3.76 21.86 -14.78
CA GLY A 82 4.42 21.10 -15.85
C GLY A 82 4.51 19.59 -15.62
N LYS A 83 3.92 19.07 -14.53
CA LYS A 83 3.87 17.62 -14.27
C LYS A 83 2.66 16.97 -14.92
N ALA A 84 2.88 15.77 -15.46
CA ALA A 84 1.84 14.91 -16.01
C ALA A 84 1.77 13.58 -15.25
N VAL A 85 0.56 13.14 -14.89
CA VAL A 85 0.34 11.90 -14.14
C VAL A 85 -0.70 11.02 -14.84
N LEU A 86 -0.36 9.75 -15.07
CA LEU A 86 -1.30 8.71 -15.49
C LEU A 86 -1.82 7.96 -14.28
N ILE A 87 -3.14 7.82 -14.16
CA ILE A 87 -3.80 7.04 -13.12
C ILE A 87 -4.67 5.98 -13.80
N THR A 88 -4.47 4.71 -13.46
CA THR A 88 -5.33 3.61 -13.94
C THR A 88 -6.51 3.38 -12.98
N GLY A 89 -7.68 3.01 -13.49
CA GLY A 89 -8.85 2.66 -12.67
C GLY A 89 -9.52 3.89 -12.05
N CYS A 90 -9.82 4.89 -12.89
CA CYS A 90 -10.45 6.15 -12.48
C CYS A 90 -11.98 6.13 -12.51
N ASP A 91 -12.61 4.98 -12.76
CA ASP A 91 -14.07 4.84 -12.82
C ASP A 91 -14.75 5.15 -11.47
N SER A 92 -14.05 4.87 -10.36
CA SER A 92 -14.55 5.09 -8.99
C SER A 92 -13.41 5.09 -7.95
N GLY A 93 -13.76 5.15 -6.66
CA GLY A 93 -12.82 4.88 -5.57
C GLY A 93 -11.64 5.86 -5.50
N PHE A 94 -10.45 5.33 -5.19
CA PHE A 94 -9.25 6.14 -5.02
C PHE A 94 -8.79 6.81 -6.31
N GLY A 95 -8.77 6.08 -7.43
CA GLY A 95 -8.36 6.62 -8.73
C GLY A 95 -9.21 7.81 -9.18
N TYR A 96 -10.53 7.71 -9.05
CA TYR A 96 -11.46 8.80 -9.37
C TYR A 96 -11.18 10.06 -8.52
N ASN A 97 -11.06 9.88 -7.19
CA ASN A 97 -10.86 11.01 -6.29
C ASN A 97 -9.46 11.62 -6.40
N LEU A 98 -8.43 10.79 -6.63
CA LEU A 98 -7.08 11.28 -6.89
C LEU A 98 -7.03 12.10 -8.17
N ALA A 99 -7.65 11.63 -9.26
CA ALA A 99 -7.69 12.36 -10.53
C ALA A 99 -8.26 13.77 -10.34
N LYS A 100 -9.37 13.89 -9.60
CA LYS A 100 -9.99 15.19 -9.28
C LYS A 100 -9.08 16.10 -8.45
N ILE A 101 -8.38 15.56 -7.47
CA ILE A 101 -7.51 16.36 -6.61
C ILE A 101 -6.30 16.88 -7.40
N LEU A 102 -5.67 16.02 -8.20
CA LEU A 102 -4.52 16.43 -9.01
C LEU A 102 -4.92 17.43 -10.10
N ASP A 103 -6.09 17.25 -10.74
CA ASP A 103 -6.64 18.20 -11.71
C ASP A 103 -6.86 19.57 -11.08
N LYS A 104 -7.50 19.63 -9.90
CA LYS A 104 -7.68 20.88 -9.13
C LYS A 104 -6.36 21.52 -8.70
N ALA A 105 -5.31 20.72 -8.51
CA ALA A 105 -3.97 21.21 -8.22
C ALA A 105 -3.21 21.72 -9.46
N GLY A 106 -3.81 21.64 -10.66
CA GLY A 106 -3.20 22.11 -11.91
C GLY A 106 -2.20 21.13 -12.53
N ILE A 107 -2.20 19.86 -12.09
CA ILE A 107 -1.40 18.79 -12.69
C ILE A 107 -2.13 18.27 -13.91
N LYS A 108 -1.40 18.00 -15.00
CA LYS A 108 -1.98 17.34 -16.17
C LYS A 108 -2.28 15.88 -15.83
N VAL A 109 -3.55 15.47 -15.86
CA VAL A 109 -3.99 14.14 -15.46
C VAL A 109 -4.46 13.35 -16.67
N TYR A 110 -3.95 12.14 -16.81
CA TYR A 110 -4.46 11.12 -17.70
C TYR A 110 -5.22 10.10 -16.87
N ALA A 111 -6.55 10.12 -16.94
CA ALA A 111 -7.42 9.26 -16.17
C ALA A 111 -7.85 8.05 -17.00
N GLY A 112 -7.17 6.92 -16.81
CA GLY A 112 -7.50 5.64 -17.43
C GLY A 112 -8.75 5.03 -16.79
N VAL A 113 -9.79 4.84 -17.59
CA VAL A 113 -11.09 4.27 -17.20
C VAL A 113 -11.36 3.00 -18.01
N LEU A 114 -12.11 2.06 -17.44
CA LEU A 114 -12.46 0.83 -18.14
C LEU A 114 -13.47 1.07 -19.26
N GLU A 115 -14.39 2.02 -19.08
CA GLU A 115 -15.38 2.41 -20.09
C GLU A 115 -15.42 3.95 -20.21
N GLU A 116 -14.90 4.50 -21.31
CA GLU A 116 -14.82 5.95 -21.55
C GLU A 116 -16.19 6.65 -21.54
N PHE A 117 -17.23 5.93 -21.97
CA PHE A 117 -18.62 6.40 -21.99
C PHE A 117 -19.42 5.88 -20.81
N GLY A 118 -18.80 5.14 -19.88
CA GLY A 118 -19.45 4.63 -18.69
C GLY A 118 -19.76 5.72 -17.65
N PRO A 119 -20.58 5.41 -16.64
CA PRO A 119 -21.05 6.39 -15.65
C PRO A 119 -19.92 6.97 -14.78
N GLY A 120 -18.85 6.21 -14.54
CA GLY A 120 -17.67 6.69 -13.83
C GLY A 120 -16.94 7.79 -14.60
N ALA A 121 -16.68 7.54 -15.88
CA ALA A 121 -16.04 8.47 -16.78
C ALA A 121 -16.88 9.74 -17.03
N GLN A 122 -18.20 9.60 -17.23
CA GLN A 122 -19.10 10.73 -17.39
C GLN A 122 -19.06 11.67 -16.16
N ARG A 123 -19.21 11.12 -14.95
CA ARG A 123 -19.13 11.89 -13.70
C ARG A 123 -17.74 12.51 -13.47
N LEU A 124 -16.67 11.92 -14.02
CA LEU A 124 -15.34 12.51 -13.94
C LEU A 124 -15.22 13.69 -14.91
N ARG A 125 -15.77 13.55 -16.13
CA ARG A 125 -15.78 14.56 -17.18
C ARG A 125 -16.53 15.83 -16.76
N GLU A 126 -17.64 15.68 -16.04
CA GLU A 126 -18.47 16.80 -15.55
C GLU A 126 -17.74 17.69 -14.54
N VAL A 127 -16.78 17.15 -13.80
CA VAL A 127 -16.08 17.84 -12.71
C VAL A 127 -14.62 18.17 -13.03
N SER A 128 -14.16 17.81 -14.22
CA SER A 128 -12.78 17.97 -14.66
C SER A 128 -12.53 19.30 -15.38
N SER A 129 -11.32 19.84 -15.20
CA SER A 129 -10.81 20.94 -16.01
C SER A 129 -10.16 20.45 -17.31
N ALA A 130 -9.64 21.39 -18.12
CA ALA A 130 -8.85 21.06 -19.32
C ALA A 130 -7.53 20.32 -19.02
N GLN A 131 -7.08 20.25 -17.76
CA GLN A 131 -5.88 19.50 -17.38
C GLN A 131 -6.11 17.99 -17.30
N LEU A 132 -7.36 17.52 -17.18
CA LEU A 132 -7.68 16.11 -17.09
C LEU A 132 -8.21 15.59 -18.43
N THR A 133 -7.53 14.56 -18.94
CA THR A 133 -7.92 13.80 -20.13
C THR A 133 -8.37 12.41 -19.69
N ILE A 134 -9.59 12.02 -20.06
CA ILE A 134 -10.11 10.66 -19.85
C ILE A 134 -9.60 9.77 -20.98
N LEU A 135 -9.17 8.55 -20.65
CA LEU A 135 -8.65 7.55 -21.58
C LEU A 135 -9.39 6.22 -21.44
N GLN A 136 -9.93 5.70 -22.53
CA GLN A 136 -10.30 4.29 -22.63
C GLN A 136 -9.06 3.42 -22.41
N MET A 137 -9.00 2.71 -21.29
CA MET A 137 -7.82 1.95 -20.90
C MET A 137 -8.17 0.75 -20.02
N ASP A 138 -8.62 -0.34 -20.64
CA ASP A 138 -8.52 -1.67 -20.03
C ASP A 138 -7.04 -2.06 -19.95
N ILE A 139 -6.51 -2.12 -18.73
CA ILE A 139 -5.10 -2.46 -18.49
C ILE A 139 -4.76 -3.91 -18.85
N THR A 140 -5.75 -4.77 -19.12
CA THR A 140 -5.55 -6.13 -19.62
C THR A 140 -5.50 -6.22 -21.14
N ASP A 141 -5.80 -5.12 -21.84
CA ASP A 141 -5.71 -5.02 -23.29
C ASP A 141 -4.44 -4.24 -23.70
N VAL A 142 -3.45 -4.97 -24.21
CA VAL A 142 -2.16 -4.42 -24.65
C VAL A 142 -2.32 -3.36 -25.73
N ASN A 143 -3.34 -3.46 -26.60
CA ASN A 143 -3.58 -2.47 -27.64
C ASN A 143 -4.04 -1.14 -27.01
N GLN A 144 -4.97 -1.18 -26.05
CA GLN A 144 -5.41 0.02 -25.35
C GLN A 144 -4.28 0.67 -24.54
N ILE A 145 -3.41 -0.12 -23.91
CA ILE A 145 -2.20 0.39 -23.24
C ILE A 145 -1.28 1.11 -24.25
N SER A 146 -1.06 0.50 -25.43
CA SER A 146 -0.24 1.08 -26.51
C SER A 146 -0.84 2.39 -27.05
N GLU A 147 -2.15 2.44 -27.29
CA GLU A 147 -2.81 3.65 -27.77
C GLU A 147 -2.78 4.78 -26.73
N ALA A 148 -3.02 4.47 -25.46
CA ALA A 148 -2.86 5.42 -24.36
C ALA A 148 -1.42 5.97 -24.31
N HIS A 149 -0.42 5.09 -24.47
CA HIS A 149 0.98 5.52 -24.50
C HIS A 149 1.30 6.45 -25.67
N LYS A 150 0.82 6.14 -26.89
CA LYS A 150 1.03 7.00 -28.08
C LYS A 150 0.44 8.39 -27.87
N LEU A 151 -0.80 8.45 -27.37
CA LEU A 151 -1.49 9.71 -27.11
C LEU A 151 -0.82 10.52 -25.99
N ILE A 152 -0.44 9.87 -24.89
CA ILE A 152 0.26 10.55 -23.78
C ILE A 152 1.60 11.09 -24.27
N LYS A 153 2.39 10.28 -25.00
CA LYS A 153 3.69 10.68 -25.55
C LYS A 153 3.57 11.89 -26.47
N SER A 154 2.58 11.92 -27.38
CA SER A 154 2.41 13.04 -28.30
C SER A 154 2.05 14.36 -27.61
N GLN A 155 1.37 14.28 -26.45
CA GLN A 155 0.91 15.45 -25.73
C GLN A 155 1.87 15.98 -24.65
N ILE A 156 2.74 15.16 -24.09
CA ILE A 156 3.74 15.59 -23.09
C ILE A 156 5.11 15.87 -23.71
N GLY A 157 5.40 15.29 -24.88
CA GLY A 157 6.66 15.48 -25.59
C GLY A 157 7.86 15.16 -24.72
N GLU A 158 8.87 16.03 -24.77
CA GLU A 158 10.15 15.80 -24.08
C GLU A 158 10.09 15.99 -22.56
N ALA A 159 8.99 16.50 -22.02
CA ALA A 159 8.82 16.66 -20.56
C ALA A 159 8.72 15.30 -19.84
N GLY A 160 8.30 14.25 -20.55
CA GLY A 160 8.08 12.92 -19.98
C GLY A 160 6.90 12.87 -19.00
N LEU A 161 6.70 11.68 -18.40
CA LEU A 161 5.60 11.41 -17.49
C LEU A 161 6.08 11.46 -16.04
N TRP A 162 5.64 12.47 -15.28
CA TRP A 162 6.05 12.65 -13.89
C TRP A 162 5.61 11.49 -12.99
N GLY A 163 4.39 10.98 -13.17
CA GLY A 163 3.82 9.95 -12.30
C GLY A 163 3.03 8.89 -13.05
N LEU A 164 3.19 7.64 -12.65
CA LEU A 164 2.27 6.55 -12.96
C LEU A 164 1.68 6.03 -11.66
N VAL A 165 0.35 6.03 -11.55
CA VAL A 165 -0.40 5.46 -10.43
C VAL A 165 -1.11 4.19 -10.89
N ASN A 166 -0.50 3.04 -10.60
CA ASN A 166 -1.09 1.72 -10.79
C ASN A 166 -2.11 1.47 -9.66
N ASN A 167 -3.34 1.93 -9.90
CA ASN A 167 -4.46 1.83 -8.95
C ASN A 167 -5.52 0.80 -9.37
N ALA A 168 -5.64 0.48 -10.66
CA ALA A 168 -6.65 -0.46 -11.14
C ALA A 168 -6.51 -1.82 -10.46
N GLY A 169 -7.65 -2.40 -10.07
CA GLY A 169 -7.69 -3.66 -9.37
C GLY A 169 -9.11 -4.15 -9.11
N VAL A 170 -9.23 -5.45 -8.91
CA VAL A 170 -10.47 -6.17 -8.62
C VAL A 170 -10.28 -7.04 -7.39
N LEU A 171 -11.32 -7.17 -6.57
CA LEU A 171 -11.36 -8.16 -5.50
C LEU A 171 -11.59 -9.56 -6.09
N GLY A 172 -12.46 -9.65 -7.10
CA GLY A 172 -12.89 -10.91 -7.72
C GLY A 172 -14.03 -11.55 -6.94
N HIS A 173 -13.71 -12.41 -5.99
CA HIS A 173 -14.68 -13.10 -5.13
C HIS A 173 -14.01 -13.50 -3.82
N THR A 174 -14.76 -13.48 -2.70
CA THR A 174 -14.27 -13.91 -1.39
C THR A 174 -14.83 -15.25 -1.06
N CYS A 175 -13.99 -16.27 -1.14
CA CYS A 175 -14.29 -17.62 -0.71
C CYS A 175 -12.99 -18.28 -0.25
N ASP A 176 -13.09 -19.48 0.31
CA ASP A 176 -11.92 -20.23 0.71
C ASP A 176 -11.11 -20.62 -0.53
N GLY A 177 -9.80 -20.77 -0.35
CA GLY A 177 -8.87 -20.91 -1.46
C GLY A 177 -9.16 -22.11 -2.36
N GLU A 178 -9.61 -23.22 -1.77
CA GLU A 178 -10.01 -24.44 -2.49
C GLU A 178 -11.28 -24.24 -3.34
N LEU A 179 -12.21 -23.44 -2.85
CA LEU A 179 -13.51 -23.21 -3.51
C LEU A 179 -13.41 -22.25 -4.69
N LEU A 180 -12.37 -21.42 -4.76
CA LEU A 180 -12.27 -20.35 -5.75
C LEU A 180 -12.04 -20.90 -7.16
N PRO A 181 -12.92 -20.61 -8.14
CA PRO A 181 -12.71 -21.07 -9.51
C PRO A 181 -11.41 -20.51 -10.11
N MET A 182 -10.61 -21.37 -10.74
CA MET A 182 -9.31 -20.97 -11.30
C MET A 182 -9.39 -19.83 -12.32
N ARG A 183 -10.50 -19.71 -13.05
CA ARG A 183 -10.72 -18.58 -13.96
C ARG A 183 -10.78 -17.24 -13.22
N ILE A 184 -11.34 -17.21 -12.01
CA ILE A 184 -11.43 -16.02 -11.16
C ILE A 184 -10.04 -15.70 -10.60
N LEU A 185 -9.31 -16.69 -10.09
CA LEU A 185 -7.94 -16.52 -9.63
C LEU A 185 -7.05 -15.93 -10.74
N ARG A 186 -7.10 -16.49 -11.95
CA ARG A 186 -6.35 -15.98 -13.12
C ARG A 186 -6.75 -14.53 -13.44
N LYS A 187 -8.04 -14.19 -13.42
CA LYS A 187 -8.52 -12.81 -13.64
C LYS A 187 -7.95 -11.85 -12.59
N ILE A 188 -8.00 -12.22 -11.31
CA ILE A 188 -7.47 -11.39 -10.20
C ILE A 188 -5.96 -11.15 -10.40
N MET A 189 -5.19 -12.22 -10.66
CA MET A 189 -3.75 -12.09 -10.92
C MET A 189 -3.45 -11.26 -12.17
N ASN A 190 -4.23 -11.43 -13.23
CA ASN A 190 -4.04 -10.69 -14.47
C ASN A 190 -4.25 -9.19 -14.24
N VAL A 191 -5.38 -8.80 -13.65
CA VAL A 191 -5.72 -7.38 -13.45
C VAL A 191 -4.84 -6.73 -12.38
N ASN A 192 -4.70 -7.35 -11.20
CA ASN A 192 -4.08 -6.70 -10.05
C ASN A 192 -2.55 -6.66 -10.11
N PHE A 193 -1.95 -7.55 -10.89
CA PHE A 193 -0.50 -7.70 -10.95
C PHE A 193 0.05 -7.61 -12.37
N ILE A 194 -0.27 -8.57 -13.25
CA ILE A 194 0.36 -8.67 -14.57
C ILE A 194 0.12 -7.41 -15.42
N ALA A 195 -1.14 -6.98 -15.52
CA ALA A 195 -1.53 -5.79 -16.26
C ALA A 195 -0.85 -4.52 -15.74
N GLY A 196 -0.76 -4.33 -14.42
CA GLY A 196 -0.03 -3.19 -13.84
C GLY A 196 1.47 -3.23 -14.18
N VAL A 197 2.07 -4.42 -14.25
CA VAL A 197 3.46 -4.60 -14.70
C VAL A 197 3.61 -4.23 -16.19
N GLU A 198 2.66 -4.62 -17.03
CA GLU A 198 2.66 -4.25 -18.46
C GLU A 198 2.56 -2.74 -18.66
N VAL A 199 1.59 -2.08 -18.00
CA VAL A 199 1.46 -0.62 -18.00
C VAL A 199 2.77 0.02 -17.55
N THR A 200 3.36 -0.46 -16.44
CA THR A 200 4.64 0.06 -15.96
C THR A 200 5.73 -0.03 -17.02
N LYS A 201 5.89 -1.20 -17.67
CA LYS A 201 6.92 -1.40 -18.70
C LYS A 201 6.72 -0.48 -19.90
N VAL A 202 5.48 -0.32 -20.37
CA VAL A 202 5.16 0.53 -21.52
C VAL A 202 5.46 2.00 -21.22
N PHE A 203 5.10 2.49 -20.03
CA PHE A 203 5.28 3.90 -19.67
C PHE A 203 6.65 4.23 -19.06
N LEU A 204 7.44 3.23 -18.66
CA LEU A 204 8.75 3.43 -18.03
C LEU A 204 9.70 4.34 -18.82
N PRO A 205 9.77 4.31 -20.17
CA PRO A 205 10.59 5.25 -20.93
C PRO A 205 10.21 6.72 -20.69
N LEU A 206 8.91 7.03 -20.67
CA LEU A 206 8.42 8.39 -20.40
C LEU A 206 8.66 8.80 -18.94
N ILE A 207 8.53 7.85 -18.01
CA ILE A 207 8.83 8.09 -16.58
C ILE A 207 10.31 8.38 -16.39
N ARG A 208 11.19 7.63 -17.07
CA ARG A 208 12.64 7.84 -17.02
C ARG A 208 13.02 9.22 -17.53
N GLN A 209 12.38 9.68 -18.60
CA GLN A 209 12.60 11.00 -19.18
C GLN A 209 12.30 12.14 -18.18
N ALA A 210 11.21 12.01 -17.41
CA ALA A 210 10.84 12.99 -16.38
C ALA A 210 11.58 12.82 -15.05
N GLN A 211 12.44 11.79 -14.92
CA GLN A 211 12.93 11.28 -13.63
C GLN A 211 11.78 11.12 -12.59
N GLY A 212 10.66 10.63 -13.11
CA GLY A 212 9.37 10.57 -12.42
C GLY A 212 9.26 9.43 -11.42
N ARG A 213 8.02 8.99 -11.20
CA ARG A 213 7.67 8.07 -10.12
C ARG A 213 6.62 7.06 -10.51
N ILE A 214 6.72 5.88 -9.93
CA ILE A 214 5.71 4.82 -10.00
C ILE A 214 5.11 4.67 -8.60
N VAL A 215 3.80 4.80 -8.49
CA VAL A 215 3.03 4.62 -7.26
C VAL A 215 2.07 3.45 -7.48
N CYS A 216 2.18 2.43 -6.65
CA CYS A 216 1.38 1.22 -6.78
C CYS A 216 0.45 1.06 -5.58
N VAL A 217 -0.85 0.92 -5.86
CA VAL A 217 -1.86 0.66 -4.83
C VAL A 217 -1.94 -0.85 -4.62
N SER A 218 -1.32 -1.31 -3.54
CA SER A 218 -1.44 -2.67 -3.05
C SER A 218 -2.59 -2.76 -2.03
N SER A 219 -2.41 -3.52 -0.95
CA SER A 219 -3.34 -3.68 0.15
C SER A 219 -2.60 -4.19 1.38
N MET A 220 -3.17 -3.97 2.56
CA MET A 220 -2.77 -4.67 3.78
C MET A 220 -2.78 -6.21 3.59
N SER A 221 -3.74 -6.73 2.81
CA SER A 221 -3.82 -8.17 2.47
C SER A 221 -2.67 -8.71 1.61
N GLY A 222 -1.81 -7.83 1.08
CA GLY A 222 -0.58 -8.23 0.41
C GLY A 222 0.55 -8.58 1.37
N GLU A 223 0.48 -8.11 2.63
CA GLU A 223 1.43 -8.49 3.68
C GLU A 223 0.88 -9.62 4.55
N VAL A 224 -0.40 -9.49 4.91
CA VAL A 224 -1.08 -10.39 5.83
C VAL A 224 -2.08 -11.25 5.06
N PRO A 225 -1.97 -12.59 5.09
CA PRO A 225 -2.98 -13.47 4.53
C PRO A 225 -4.31 -13.35 5.28
N PHE A 226 -5.38 -12.97 4.59
CA PHE A 226 -6.74 -12.95 5.15
C PHE A 226 -7.54 -14.16 4.65
N PRO A 227 -8.22 -14.93 5.52
CA PRO A 227 -9.16 -15.96 5.09
C PRO A 227 -10.24 -15.38 4.18
N GLY A 228 -10.57 -16.08 3.09
CA GLY A 228 -11.47 -15.57 2.06
C GLY A 228 -10.79 -14.70 0.99
N PHE A 229 -9.52 -14.32 1.16
CA PHE A 229 -8.80 -13.42 0.24
C PHE A 229 -7.59 -14.10 -0.41
N ALA A 230 -7.52 -15.44 -0.49
CA ALA A 230 -6.34 -16.17 -0.96
C ALA A 230 -5.79 -15.62 -2.29
N ALA A 231 -6.62 -15.50 -3.33
CA ALA A 231 -6.19 -14.97 -4.63
C ALA A 231 -5.94 -13.46 -4.62
N TYR A 232 -6.78 -12.68 -3.93
CA TYR A 232 -6.61 -11.23 -3.87
C TYR A 232 -5.32 -10.86 -3.13
N GLY A 233 -5.12 -11.41 -1.93
CA GLY A 233 -3.93 -11.25 -1.12
C GLY A 233 -2.67 -11.69 -1.87
N ALA A 234 -2.70 -12.86 -2.54
CA ALA A 234 -1.58 -13.32 -3.38
C ALA A 234 -1.24 -12.31 -4.48
N SER A 235 -2.25 -11.76 -5.18
CA SER A 235 -2.02 -10.75 -6.22
C SER A 235 -1.41 -9.45 -5.66
N LYS A 236 -1.84 -9.03 -4.45
CA LYS A 236 -1.32 -7.83 -3.79
C LYS A 236 0.07 -8.07 -3.18
N ALA A 237 0.39 -9.29 -2.75
CA ALA A 237 1.73 -9.69 -2.33
C ALA A 237 2.72 -9.68 -3.52
N ALA A 238 2.27 -10.14 -4.70
CA ALA A 238 3.07 -10.07 -5.92
C ALA A 238 3.47 -8.64 -6.28
N VAL A 239 2.56 -7.66 -6.08
CA VAL A 239 2.87 -6.23 -6.21
C VAL A 239 3.98 -5.81 -5.24
N LEU A 240 3.91 -6.21 -3.96
CA LEU A 240 4.94 -5.86 -2.97
C LEU A 240 6.33 -6.35 -3.40
N SER A 241 6.42 -7.61 -3.82
CA SER A 241 7.68 -8.23 -4.21
C SER A 241 8.24 -7.59 -5.48
N TYR A 242 7.43 -7.49 -6.54
CA TYR A 242 7.89 -6.98 -7.84
C TYR A 242 8.31 -5.51 -7.77
N TYR A 243 7.47 -4.64 -7.22
CA TYR A 243 7.80 -3.21 -7.14
C TYR A 243 8.85 -2.91 -6.07
N GLY A 244 8.99 -3.79 -5.06
CA GLY A 244 10.11 -3.76 -4.13
C GLY A 244 11.47 -3.98 -4.82
N ALA A 245 11.55 -4.96 -5.72
CA ALA A 245 12.74 -5.19 -6.55
C ALA A 245 12.96 -4.04 -7.55
N LEU A 246 11.90 -3.64 -8.27
CA LEU A 246 11.96 -2.56 -9.26
C LEU A 246 12.43 -1.23 -8.64
N ARG A 247 12.06 -0.95 -7.38
CA ARG A 247 12.56 0.21 -6.62
C ARG A 247 14.09 0.24 -6.52
N GLN A 248 14.71 -0.92 -6.28
CA GLN A 248 16.16 -1.03 -6.16
C GLN A 248 16.83 -0.88 -7.52
N GLU A 249 16.30 -1.59 -8.51
CA GLU A 249 16.79 -1.53 -9.88
C GLU A 249 16.76 -0.10 -10.40
N LEU A 250 15.62 0.58 -10.24
CA LEU A 250 15.36 1.90 -10.80
C LEU A 250 16.04 3.06 -10.07
N SER A 251 16.53 2.84 -8.85
CA SER A 251 17.12 3.87 -7.99
C SER A 251 18.29 4.61 -8.67
N ARG A 252 19.09 3.91 -9.47
CA ARG A 252 20.25 4.45 -10.19
C ARG A 252 19.89 5.49 -11.26
N TRP A 253 18.64 5.47 -11.74
CA TRP A 253 18.12 6.45 -12.72
C TRP A 253 17.27 7.54 -12.05
N GLY A 254 17.29 7.64 -10.72
CA GLY A 254 16.55 8.66 -9.98
C GLY A 254 15.04 8.42 -9.85
N ILE A 255 14.50 7.40 -10.53
CA ILE A 255 13.07 7.07 -10.52
C ILE A 255 12.67 6.53 -9.15
N LYS A 256 11.59 7.07 -8.57
CA LYS A 256 11.05 6.59 -7.28
C LYS A 256 9.95 5.56 -7.52
N VAL A 257 9.98 4.47 -6.77
CA VAL A 257 8.91 3.48 -6.75
C VAL A 257 8.36 3.43 -5.33
N VAL A 258 7.05 3.64 -5.19
CA VAL A 258 6.34 3.78 -3.93
C VAL A 258 5.16 2.82 -3.91
N ILE A 259 4.92 2.19 -2.76
CA ILE A 259 3.80 1.29 -2.56
C ILE A 259 2.88 1.87 -1.49
N VAL A 260 1.59 1.96 -1.80
CA VAL A 260 0.54 2.38 -0.86
C VAL A 260 -0.34 1.18 -0.55
N GLN A 261 -0.60 0.94 0.74
CA GLN A 261 -1.27 -0.26 1.24
C GLN A 261 -2.47 0.10 2.11
N PRO A 262 -3.62 0.46 1.49
CA PRO A 262 -4.81 0.80 2.24
C PRO A 262 -5.36 -0.40 3.03
N GLY A 263 -5.87 -0.12 4.23
CA GLY A 263 -6.60 -1.06 5.08
C GLY A 263 -8.02 -0.58 5.37
N GLY A 264 -9.04 -1.36 4.97
CA GLY A 264 -10.43 -1.18 5.42
C GLY A 264 -11.16 0.06 4.89
N PHE A 265 -11.19 0.28 3.57
CA PHE A 265 -11.93 1.39 2.95
C PHE A 265 -13.09 0.91 2.08
N LYS A 266 -14.22 1.64 2.14
CA LYS A 266 -15.43 1.32 1.39
C LYS A 266 -15.30 1.82 -0.05
N THR A 267 -14.90 0.95 -0.96
CA THR A 267 -14.80 1.24 -2.40
C THR A 267 -15.70 0.31 -3.21
N ASN A 268 -15.88 0.58 -4.51
CA ASN A 268 -16.62 -0.28 -5.42
C ASN A 268 -15.82 -1.52 -5.89
N ILE A 269 -14.66 -1.80 -5.30
CA ILE A 269 -13.78 -2.94 -5.68
C ILE A 269 -14.46 -4.31 -5.56
N LEU A 270 -15.55 -4.36 -4.79
CA LEU A 270 -16.34 -5.55 -4.51
C LEU A 270 -17.15 -6.03 -5.73
N GLY A 271 -17.40 -5.16 -6.71
CA GLY A 271 -18.30 -5.48 -7.82
C GLY A 271 -19.78 -5.41 -7.45
N ASN A 272 -20.63 -5.98 -8.29
CA ASN A 272 -22.09 -5.97 -8.13
C ASN A 272 -22.61 -7.31 -7.56
N GLN A 273 -23.75 -7.27 -6.87
CA GLN A 273 -24.35 -8.44 -6.21
C GLN A 273 -24.72 -9.58 -7.17
N GLU A 274 -25.06 -9.26 -8.42
CA GLU A 274 -25.44 -10.26 -9.43
C GLU A 274 -24.26 -11.16 -9.82
N ASP A 275 -23.08 -10.57 -10.01
CA ASP A 275 -21.84 -11.29 -10.29
C ASP A 275 -21.46 -12.21 -9.13
N TRP A 276 -21.67 -11.77 -7.88
CA TRP A 276 -21.46 -12.60 -6.70
C TRP A 276 -22.33 -13.84 -6.70
N ILE A 277 -23.64 -13.67 -6.91
CA ILE A 277 -24.60 -14.77 -6.96
C ILE A 277 -24.24 -15.73 -8.10
N LYS A 278 -23.81 -15.21 -9.24
CA LYS A 278 -23.41 -16.03 -10.38
C LYS A 278 -22.18 -16.89 -10.06
N ILE A 279 -21.14 -16.31 -9.44
CA ILE A 279 -19.93 -17.04 -9.05
C ILE A 279 -20.26 -18.08 -7.98
N GLN A 280 -21.08 -17.74 -7.00
CA GLN A 280 -21.53 -18.68 -5.97
C GLN A 280 -22.24 -19.89 -6.57
N LYS A 281 -23.18 -19.68 -7.51
CA LYS A 281 -23.86 -20.76 -8.23
C LYS A 281 -22.89 -21.61 -9.05
N GLU A 282 -21.86 -20.99 -9.64
CA GLU A 282 -20.80 -21.74 -10.31
C GLU A 282 -20.02 -22.61 -9.34
N ILE A 283 -19.63 -22.10 -8.17
CA ILE A 283 -18.93 -22.90 -7.14
C ILE A 283 -19.77 -24.13 -6.77
N LEU A 284 -21.06 -23.94 -6.48
CA LEU A 284 -21.97 -25.04 -6.12
C LEU A 284 -22.16 -26.08 -7.24
N SER A 285 -22.08 -25.67 -8.50
CA SER A 285 -22.35 -26.56 -9.65
C SER A 285 -21.12 -27.20 -10.27
N THR A 286 -19.93 -26.63 -10.07
CA THR A 286 -18.69 -27.07 -10.75
C THR A 286 -17.71 -27.78 -9.83
N GLN A 287 -17.82 -27.61 -8.51
CA GLN A 287 -16.93 -28.28 -7.57
C GLN A 287 -17.22 -29.79 -7.48
N PRO A 288 -16.20 -30.62 -7.22
CA PRO A 288 -16.41 -32.04 -6.94
C PRO A 288 -17.40 -32.24 -5.78
N ARG A 289 -18.22 -33.29 -5.85
CA ARG A 289 -19.20 -33.60 -4.80
C ARG A 289 -18.56 -33.76 -3.43
N GLU A 290 -17.39 -34.39 -3.38
CA GLU A 290 -16.59 -34.53 -2.15
C GLU A 290 -16.30 -33.17 -1.48
N VAL A 291 -16.00 -32.13 -2.26
CA VAL A 291 -15.76 -30.78 -1.74
C VAL A 291 -17.07 -30.16 -1.25
N ILE A 292 -18.16 -30.29 -2.00
CA ILE A 292 -19.48 -29.77 -1.58
C ILE A 292 -19.97 -30.46 -0.30
N ASP A 293 -19.76 -31.76 -0.16
CA ASP A 293 -20.17 -32.55 1.01
C ASP A 293 -19.37 -32.14 2.27
N VAL A 294 -18.07 -31.83 2.12
CA VAL A 294 -17.21 -31.36 3.24
C VAL A 294 -17.54 -29.93 3.66
N TYR A 295 -17.71 -29.03 2.70
CA TYR A 295 -17.95 -27.62 3.01
C TYR A 295 -19.41 -27.35 3.40
N GLY A 296 -20.36 -28.04 2.77
CA GLY A 296 -21.79 -27.79 2.92
C GLY A 296 -22.26 -26.55 2.14
N GLU A 297 -23.43 -26.65 1.49
CA GLU A 297 -24.00 -25.55 0.71
C GLU A 297 -24.27 -24.31 1.57
N GLU A 298 -24.73 -24.51 2.81
CA GLU A 298 -25.01 -23.42 3.76
C GLU A 298 -23.75 -22.60 4.07
N TYR A 299 -22.61 -23.26 4.29
CA TYR A 299 -21.34 -22.57 4.52
C TYR A 299 -20.91 -21.76 3.30
N ILE A 300 -20.96 -22.36 2.11
CA ILE A 300 -20.62 -21.70 0.84
C ILE A 300 -21.51 -20.47 0.64
N CYS A 301 -22.80 -20.59 0.94
CA CYS A 301 -23.74 -19.48 0.86
C CYS A 301 -23.53 -18.43 1.97
N SER A 302 -23.04 -18.82 3.14
CA SER A 302 -22.72 -17.91 4.25
C SER A 302 -21.57 -16.98 3.91
N MET A 303 -20.64 -17.37 3.02
CA MET A 303 -19.41 -16.62 2.75
C MET A 303 -19.65 -15.18 2.29
N GLN A 304 -20.77 -14.89 1.61
CA GLN A 304 -21.15 -13.53 1.22
C GLN A 304 -21.33 -12.59 2.43
N HIS A 305 -21.71 -13.11 3.60
CA HIS A 305 -21.89 -12.32 4.82
C HIS A 305 -20.56 -11.79 5.36
N ARG A 306 -19.45 -12.48 5.08
CA ARG A 306 -18.10 -11.99 5.43
C ARG A 306 -17.82 -10.66 4.73
N LEU A 307 -18.23 -10.55 3.46
CA LEU A 307 -18.09 -9.32 2.68
C LEU A 307 -18.96 -8.19 3.25
N SER A 308 -20.23 -8.47 3.53
CA SER A 308 -21.17 -7.51 4.11
C SER A 308 -20.66 -6.97 5.45
N ASN A 309 -20.15 -7.84 6.33
CA ASN A 309 -19.59 -7.45 7.62
C ASN A 309 -18.33 -6.59 7.46
N MET A 310 -17.45 -6.91 6.52
CA MET A 310 -16.27 -6.09 6.23
C MET A 310 -16.65 -4.71 5.71
N THR A 311 -17.64 -4.60 4.81
CA THR A 311 -18.10 -3.30 4.30
C THR A 311 -18.76 -2.42 5.34
N ALA A 312 -19.41 -3.01 6.35
CA ALA A 312 -20.07 -2.27 7.41
C ALA A 312 -19.06 -1.49 8.28
N HIS A 313 -17.84 -2.01 8.44
CA HIS A 313 -16.79 -1.42 9.26
C HIS A 313 -15.74 -0.64 8.44
N ALA A 314 -15.94 -0.55 7.12
CA ALA A 314 -14.99 0.09 6.22
C ALA A 314 -15.12 1.62 6.26
N CYS A 315 -13.98 2.31 6.30
CA CYS A 315 -13.90 3.77 6.28
C CYS A 315 -14.42 4.33 4.96
N THR A 316 -15.30 5.34 5.03
CA THR A 316 -15.83 6.06 3.87
C THR A 316 -15.02 7.31 3.51
N ASP A 317 -14.18 7.79 4.44
CA ASP A 317 -13.29 8.92 4.18
C ASP A 317 -12.00 8.43 3.50
N PHE A 318 -11.83 8.78 2.23
CA PHE A 318 -10.63 8.44 1.47
C PHE A 318 -9.46 9.39 1.72
N LYS A 319 -9.65 10.47 2.48
CA LYS A 319 -8.61 11.50 2.68
C LYS A 319 -7.25 10.91 3.08
N PRO A 320 -7.13 9.95 4.02
CA PRO A 320 -5.81 9.40 4.38
C PRO A 320 -5.09 8.75 3.19
N VAL A 321 -5.82 8.02 2.34
CA VAL A 321 -5.27 7.38 1.14
C VAL A 321 -4.87 8.43 0.11
N LEU A 322 -5.70 9.45 -0.08
CA LEU A 322 -5.46 10.50 -1.07
C LEU A 322 -4.30 11.42 -0.66
N ASP A 323 -4.14 11.71 0.63
CA ASP A 323 -3.00 12.44 1.17
C ASP A 323 -1.70 11.64 0.93
N ASP A 324 -1.70 10.34 1.24
CA ASP A 324 -0.53 9.47 1.03
C ASP A 324 -0.17 9.32 -0.46
N LEU A 325 -1.17 9.19 -1.35
CA LEU A 325 -0.96 9.14 -2.80
C LEU A 325 -0.38 10.46 -3.34
N GLN A 326 -0.91 11.61 -2.90
CA GLN A 326 -0.36 12.91 -3.26
C GLN A 326 1.07 13.09 -2.74
N HIS A 327 1.31 12.70 -1.48
CA HIS A 327 2.63 12.78 -0.89
C HIS A 327 3.64 11.88 -1.63
N ALA A 328 3.24 10.66 -1.99
CA ALA A 328 4.06 9.76 -2.82
C ALA A 328 4.44 10.41 -4.17
N LEU A 329 3.49 11.11 -4.80
CA LEU A 329 3.71 11.77 -6.08
C LEU A 329 4.55 13.05 -5.97
N LEU A 330 4.41 13.84 -4.90
CA LEU A 330 4.91 15.21 -4.85
C LEU A 330 6.02 15.47 -3.83
N SER A 331 6.20 14.65 -2.80
CA SER A 331 7.27 14.83 -1.81
C SER A 331 8.65 14.72 -2.43
N GLU A 332 9.64 15.55 -2.10
CA GLU A 332 11.01 15.38 -2.63
C GLU A 332 11.58 13.98 -2.30
N LYS A 333 11.29 13.48 -1.09
CA LYS A 333 11.79 12.22 -0.56
C LYS A 333 10.64 11.34 -0.06
N PRO A 334 9.84 10.76 -0.97
CA PRO A 334 8.71 9.95 -0.59
C PRO A 334 9.18 8.70 0.18
N ARG A 335 8.32 8.20 1.07
CA ARG A 335 8.53 6.95 1.78
C ARG A 335 8.34 5.80 0.78
N PRO A 336 9.06 4.68 0.93
CA PRO A 336 8.87 3.53 0.04
C PRO A 336 7.51 2.84 0.26
N PHE A 337 6.95 2.94 1.47
CA PHE A 337 5.68 2.33 1.87
C PHE A 337 4.81 3.33 2.62
N TYR A 338 3.50 3.25 2.38
CA TYR A 338 2.44 3.98 3.07
C TYR A 338 1.34 3.00 3.50
N HIS A 339 0.78 3.20 4.69
CA HIS A 339 -0.24 2.31 5.28
C HIS A 339 -1.46 3.13 5.73
N PRO A 340 -2.20 3.76 4.80
CA PRO A 340 -3.36 4.56 5.14
C PRO A 340 -4.48 3.66 5.68
N GLY A 341 -5.20 4.16 6.69
CA GLY A 341 -6.28 3.44 7.37
C GLY A 341 -6.04 3.32 8.87
N HIS A 342 -7.12 3.29 9.64
CA HIS A 342 -7.03 3.21 11.10
C HIS A 342 -6.35 1.90 11.50
N ASN A 343 -5.19 2.01 12.17
CA ASN A 343 -4.35 0.88 12.58
C ASN A 343 -3.95 -0.09 11.44
N ALA A 344 -3.95 0.36 10.17
CA ALA A 344 -3.59 -0.47 9.03
C ALA A 344 -2.14 -0.99 9.09
N TRP A 345 -1.26 -0.30 9.83
CA TRP A 345 0.11 -0.71 10.08
C TRP A 345 0.25 -1.79 11.17
N ALA A 346 -0.72 -1.89 12.10
CA ALA A 346 -0.56 -2.70 13.30
C ALA A 346 -0.59 -4.20 13.00
N ILE A 347 -1.52 -4.66 12.15
CA ILE A 347 -1.66 -6.08 11.81
C ILE A 347 -0.41 -6.62 11.09
N PRO A 348 0.13 -5.95 10.05
CA PRO A 348 1.39 -6.39 9.44
C PRO A 348 2.59 -6.37 10.40
N VAL A 349 2.66 -5.39 11.31
CA VAL A 349 3.71 -5.39 12.34
C VAL A 349 3.57 -6.60 13.26
N LEU A 350 2.37 -6.88 13.76
CA LEU A 350 2.09 -8.05 14.58
C LEU A 350 2.50 -9.35 13.88
N GLN A 351 2.14 -9.54 12.62
CA GLN A 351 2.52 -10.74 11.85
C GLN A 351 4.03 -10.91 11.71
N ARG A 352 4.79 -9.81 11.60
CA ARG A 352 6.25 -9.86 11.43
C ARG A 352 7.00 -10.17 12.71
N ILE A 353 6.47 -9.76 13.87
CA ILE A 353 7.15 -9.91 15.16
C ILE A 353 6.64 -11.10 15.98
N CYS A 354 5.42 -11.54 15.73
CA CYS A 354 4.74 -12.58 16.49
C CYS A 354 4.99 -13.96 15.87
N PRO A 355 5.30 -15.01 16.67
CA PRO A 355 5.31 -16.37 16.17
C PRO A 355 3.98 -16.74 15.52
N THR A 356 4.02 -17.47 14.41
CA THR A 356 2.83 -17.78 13.57
C THR A 356 1.67 -18.34 14.39
N LEU A 357 1.90 -19.30 15.29
CA LEU A 357 0.84 -19.88 16.13
C LEU A 357 0.12 -18.84 16.99
N LEU A 358 0.85 -17.88 17.56
CA LEU A 358 0.26 -16.83 18.38
C LEU A 358 -0.45 -15.78 17.51
N PHE A 359 0.14 -15.44 16.36
CA PHE A 359 -0.53 -14.56 15.40
C PHE A 359 -1.86 -15.16 14.94
N ASP A 360 -1.89 -16.43 14.53
CA ASP A 360 -3.08 -17.11 14.06
C ASP A 360 -4.17 -17.18 15.14
N ALA A 361 -3.78 -17.44 16.41
CA ALA A 361 -4.71 -17.44 17.54
C ALA A 361 -5.33 -16.06 17.80
N ILE A 362 -4.53 -14.99 17.78
CA ILE A 362 -5.02 -13.60 17.92
C ILE A 362 -5.90 -13.24 16.72
N PHE A 363 -5.46 -13.59 15.51
CA PHE A 363 -6.13 -13.25 14.28
C PHE A 363 -7.50 -13.92 14.16
N ALA A 364 -7.62 -15.19 14.59
CA ALA A 364 -8.89 -15.91 14.65
C ALA A 364 -9.90 -15.27 15.61
N GLN A 365 -9.45 -14.58 16.66
CA GLN A 365 -10.33 -13.82 17.56
C GLN A 365 -10.81 -12.50 16.95
N ILE A 366 -9.96 -11.83 16.16
CA ILE A 366 -10.28 -10.56 15.51
C ILE A 366 -11.18 -10.79 14.27
N PHE A 367 -10.91 -11.86 13.52
CA PHE A 367 -11.61 -12.21 12.28
C PHE A 367 -12.16 -13.64 12.38
N PRO A 368 -13.21 -13.87 13.19
CA PRO A 368 -13.77 -15.20 13.36
C PRO A 368 -14.32 -15.74 12.04
N LEU A 369 -13.94 -16.98 11.70
CA LEU A 369 -14.58 -17.71 10.61
C LEU A 369 -16.03 -18.00 11.00
N THR A 370 -16.96 -17.84 10.06
CA THR A 370 -18.36 -18.22 10.24
C THR A 370 -18.45 -19.69 10.65
N SER A 371 -19.02 -19.95 11.82
CA SER A 371 -19.18 -21.29 12.40
C SER A 371 -20.35 -22.02 11.74
N SER A 372 -20.15 -22.58 10.55
CA SER A 372 -21.14 -23.48 9.95
C SER A 372 -20.51 -24.48 8.97
N ALA A 373 -19.32 -25.00 9.27
CA ALA A 373 -18.85 -26.25 8.68
C ALA A 373 -18.71 -27.25 9.83
N GLN A 374 -19.65 -28.19 9.91
CA GLN A 374 -19.57 -29.41 10.72
C GLN A 374 -19.71 -30.61 9.80
#